data_AF-A0A1V4RIP2-F1
#
_entry.id   AF-A0A1V4RIP2-F1
#
_cell.length_a   1.000
_cell.length_b   1.000
_cell.length_c   1.000
_cell.angle_alpha   90.00
_cell.angle_beta   90.00
_cell.angle_gamma   90.00
#
_symmetry.space_group_name_H-M   'P 1'
#
loop_
_entity.id
_entity.type
_entity.pdbx_description
1 polymer ?
#
loop_
_entity_poly.entity_id
_entity_poly.type
_entity_poly.pdbx_seq_one_letter_code
_entity_poly.pdbx_strand_id
1 'polypeptide(L)'
;MRSFPYGVIAAVAVLFSGCGPGGTDEGLREQADVLFTAGRYAQAMSLYEDLAATGEHYQWQLQYRLAETAVLASQAERNRNYRQRARTALDTLSKNPGDCEPSAIGHLWRRLGWEMVRDNDSLQAYDAFGMAIEIAPDLNQVFEEEWLLRGKYASVHLAAVAHIPDSLTGTAAEDSILRYAAELHIVELDRIPLVRTDLRGDMLFARA
;
A
#
# COMPACT_ATOMS: atom_id res chain seq x y z
N MET A 1 2.65 -36.01 50.01
CA MET A 1 3.74 -36.35 49.08
C MET A 1 3.17 -36.21 47.67
N ARG A 2 3.53 -35.27 46.79
CA ARG A 2 4.74 -34.49 46.57
C ARG A 2 4.41 -33.00 46.39
N SER A 3 5.45 -32.20 46.49
CA SER A 3 5.49 -30.75 46.68
C SER A 3 6.24 -30.06 45.53
N PHE A 4 5.86 -28.80 45.27
CA PHE A 4 6.57 -27.69 44.57
C PHE A 4 6.76 -27.73 43.03
N PRO A 5 7.00 -26.59 42.35
CA PRO A 5 6.98 -25.19 42.85
C PRO A 5 6.19 -24.16 42.01
N TYR A 6 5.94 -23.04 42.69
CA TYR A 6 5.61 -21.71 42.19
C TYR A 6 6.54 -21.24 41.06
N GLY A 7 5.95 -20.81 39.95
CA GLY A 7 6.60 -20.05 38.89
C GLY A 7 6.10 -18.61 38.92
N VAL A 8 6.96 -17.72 39.41
CA VAL A 8 6.78 -16.26 39.49
C VAL A 8 6.56 -15.71 38.09
N ILE A 9 5.35 -15.20 37.79
CA ILE A 9 5.14 -14.34 36.63
C ILE A 9 5.73 -12.97 37.01
N ALA A 10 6.94 -12.71 36.55
CA ALA A 10 7.53 -11.38 36.59
C ALA A 10 6.69 -10.46 35.69
N ALA A 11 5.76 -9.73 36.29
CA ALA A 11 5.16 -8.57 35.68
C ALA A 11 6.27 -7.55 35.44
N VAL A 12 6.70 -7.40 34.19
CA VAL A 12 7.56 -6.29 33.78
C VAL A 12 6.72 -5.02 33.84
N ALA A 13 6.74 -4.38 35.01
CA ALA A 13 6.25 -3.03 35.19
C ALA A 13 7.20 -2.09 34.43
N VAL A 14 6.78 -1.66 33.24
CA VAL A 14 7.41 -0.53 32.55
C VAL A 14 7.03 0.71 33.34
N LEU A 15 7.97 1.15 34.19
CA LEU A 15 7.92 2.40 34.93
C LEU A 15 8.05 3.57 33.94
N PHE A 16 6.95 4.24 33.64
CA PHE A 16 6.97 5.57 33.03
C PHE A 16 7.46 6.56 34.09
N SER A 17 8.73 6.93 34.02
CA SER A 17 9.28 8.10 34.70
C SER A 17 9.79 9.07 33.65
N GLY A 18 9.21 10.27 33.61
CA GLY A 18 9.73 11.37 32.78
C GLY A 18 8.68 12.41 32.42
N CYS A 19 8.09 13.08 33.42
CA CYS A 19 7.33 14.31 33.20
C CYS A 19 8.34 15.47 33.19
N GLY A 20 8.62 16.04 32.01
CA GLY A 20 9.50 17.20 31.83
C GLY A 20 8.97 18.08 30.69
N PRO A 21 8.74 19.40 30.91
CA PRO A 21 8.15 20.26 29.90
C PRO A 21 9.27 20.81 28.99
N GLY A 22 9.40 20.27 27.78
CA GLY A 22 10.35 20.79 26.78
C GLY A 22 10.84 19.83 25.70
N GLY A 23 10.26 18.63 25.52
CA GLY A 23 10.78 17.63 24.57
C GLY A 23 9.75 16.58 24.12
N THR A 24 8.50 16.99 23.88
CA THR A 24 7.39 16.05 23.61
C THR A 24 7.55 15.31 22.29
N ASP A 25 8.00 15.99 21.23
CA ASP A 25 8.02 15.41 19.87
C ASP A 25 9.23 14.50 19.64
N GLU A 26 10.41 14.88 20.14
CA GLU A 26 11.61 14.03 20.07
C GLU A 26 11.41 12.75 20.90
N GLY A 27 10.86 12.87 22.12
CA GLY A 27 10.58 11.70 22.96
C GLY A 27 9.49 10.79 22.38
N LEU A 28 8.51 11.36 21.65
CA LEU A 28 7.47 10.59 20.97
C LEU A 28 8.02 9.87 19.73
N ARG A 29 8.91 10.51 18.96
CA ARG A 29 9.59 9.91 17.81
C ARG A 29 10.48 8.75 18.25
N GLU A 30 11.27 8.92 19.31
CA GLU A 30 12.11 7.84 19.83
C GLU A 30 11.27 6.63 20.27
N GLN A 31 10.14 6.86 20.94
CA GLN A 31 9.20 5.79 21.30
C GLN A 31 8.62 5.08 20.07
N ALA A 32 8.27 5.84 19.01
CA ALA A 32 7.78 5.27 17.76
C ALA A 32 8.85 4.38 17.10
N ASP A 33 10.09 4.84 17.04
CA ASP A 33 11.22 4.11 16.46
C ASP A 33 11.53 2.81 17.24
N VAL A 34 11.46 2.85 18.57
CA VAL A 34 11.59 1.65 19.43
C VAL A 34 10.50 0.63 19.14
N LEU A 35 9.24 1.06 19.03
CA LEU A 35 8.12 0.17 18.71
C LEU A 35 8.24 -0.40 17.29
N PHE A 36 8.68 0.41 16.33
CA PHE A 36 8.93 -0.01 14.96
C PHE A 36 9.99 -1.10 14.90
N THR A 37 11.12 -0.89 15.59
CA THR A 37 12.24 -1.85 15.64
C THR A 37 11.84 -3.14 16.34
N ALA A 38 10.93 -3.06 17.31
CA ALA A 38 10.34 -4.22 17.98
C ALA A 38 9.25 -4.94 17.15
N GLY A 39 8.94 -4.49 15.93
CA GLY A 39 7.90 -5.07 15.08
C GLY A 39 6.46 -4.76 15.53
N ARG A 40 6.28 -3.84 16.48
CA ARG A 40 4.95 -3.43 17.00
C ARG A 40 4.36 -2.31 16.15
N TYR A 41 4.22 -2.57 14.86
CA TYR A 41 3.90 -1.56 13.83
C TYR A 41 2.57 -0.85 14.07
N ALA A 42 1.54 -1.55 14.54
CA ALA A 42 0.24 -0.93 14.84
C ALA A 42 0.36 0.18 15.91
N GLN A 43 1.22 0.00 16.90
CA GLN A 43 1.45 0.99 17.96
C GLN A 43 2.39 2.10 17.50
N ALA A 44 3.47 1.74 16.81
CA ALA A 44 4.40 2.71 16.22
C ALA A 44 3.67 3.67 15.25
N MET A 45 2.77 3.13 14.41
CA MET A 45 1.99 3.92 13.46
C MET A 45 1.13 4.97 14.16
N SER A 46 0.46 4.65 15.27
CA SER A 46 -0.31 5.66 16.01
C SER A 46 0.56 6.82 16.47
N LEU A 47 1.78 6.55 16.97
CA LEU A 47 2.70 7.60 17.40
C LEU A 47 3.22 8.43 16.22
N TYR A 48 3.50 7.80 15.07
CA TYR A 48 3.88 8.54 13.86
C TYR A 48 2.73 9.38 13.29
N GLU A 49 1.48 8.94 13.40
CA GLU A 49 0.31 9.75 13.03
C GLU A 49 0.16 10.97 13.93
N ASP A 50 0.31 10.78 15.24
CA ASP A 50 0.27 11.88 16.20
C ASP A 50 1.36 12.92 15.88
N LEU A 51 2.61 12.46 15.65
CA LEU A 51 3.72 13.32 15.21
C LEU A 51 3.43 14.04 13.89
N ALA A 52 2.83 13.34 12.92
CA ALA A 52 2.49 13.91 11.62
C ALA A 52 1.36 14.94 11.72
N ALA A 53 0.47 14.81 12.70
CA ALA A 53 -0.64 15.73 12.94
C ALA A 53 -0.23 16.95 13.77
N THR A 54 0.72 16.82 14.70
CA THR A 54 1.18 17.93 15.56
C THR A 54 2.32 18.74 14.95
N GLY A 55 3.02 18.20 13.94
CA GLY A 55 4.14 18.89 13.30
C GLY A 55 3.74 20.22 12.67
N GLU A 56 4.45 21.30 13.01
CA GLU A 56 4.23 22.63 12.43
C GLU A 56 4.47 22.67 10.91
N HIS A 57 5.31 21.76 10.42
CA HIS A 57 5.70 21.68 9.00
C HIS A 57 5.73 20.24 8.50
N TYR A 58 5.38 20.06 7.23
CA TYR A 58 5.48 18.78 6.54
C TYR A 58 6.94 18.29 6.50
N GLN A 59 7.19 17.10 7.05
CA GLN A 59 8.50 16.45 7.03
C GLN A 59 8.42 15.15 6.23
N TRP A 60 9.01 15.12 5.03
CA TRP A 60 8.91 13.96 4.14
C TRP A 60 9.47 12.68 4.78
N GLN A 61 10.51 12.77 5.61
CA GLN A 61 11.10 11.62 6.31
C GLN A 61 10.10 10.99 7.28
N LEU A 62 9.35 11.82 8.00
CA LEU A 62 8.30 11.36 8.91
C LEU A 62 7.17 10.68 8.14
N GLN A 63 6.77 11.26 7.01
CA GLN A 63 5.68 10.76 6.17
C GLN A 63 6.06 9.44 5.50
N TYR A 64 7.32 9.30 5.06
CA TYR A 64 7.86 8.04 4.60
C TYR A 64 7.83 6.97 5.70
N ARG A 65 8.31 7.30 6.90
CA ARG A 65 8.28 6.37 8.05
C ARG A 65 6.87 5.96 8.44
N LEU A 66 5.93 6.91 8.45
CA LEU A 66 4.53 6.63 8.68
C LEU A 66 3.95 5.67 7.63
N ALA A 67 4.18 5.95 6.34
CA ALA A 67 3.69 5.11 5.25
C ALA A 67 4.29 3.70 5.29
N GLU A 68 5.60 3.59 5.50
CA GLU A 68 6.30 2.30 5.67
C GLU A 68 5.73 1.51 6.84
N THR A 69 5.55 2.16 8.00
CA THR A 69 4.99 1.54 9.20
C THR A 69 3.55 1.09 8.98
N ALA A 70 2.73 1.89 8.29
CA ALA A 70 1.35 1.55 8.00
C ALA A 70 1.23 0.33 7.07
N VAL A 71 2.08 0.23 6.03
CA VAL A 71 2.17 -0.95 5.17
C VAL A 71 2.56 -2.18 5.99
N LEU A 72 3.59 -2.08 6.83
CA LEU A 72 4.01 -3.17 7.71
C LEU A 72 2.93 -3.59 8.72
N ALA A 73 2.21 -2.63 9.31
CA ALA A 73 1.08 -2.91 10.19
C ALA A 73 -0.03 -3.65 9.44
N SER A 74 -0.33 -3.26 8.20
CA SER A 74 -1.33 -3.93 7.38
C SER A 74 -0.98 -5.41 7.10
N GLN A 75 0.31 -5.71 6.92
CA GLN A 75 0.84 -7.06 6.71
C GLN A 75 0.79 -7.91 7.99
N ALA A 76 1.16 -7.31 9.12
CA ALA A 76 1.23 -8.00 10.40
C ALA A 76 -0.17 -8.32 10.95
N GLU A 77 -1.07 -7.34 10.92
CA GLU A 77 -2.39 -7.42 11.56
C GLU A 77 -3.48 -7.97 10.62
N ARG A 78 -3.24 -7.93 9.30
CA ARG A 78 -4.18 -8.39 8.27
C ARG A 78 -5.58 -7.80 8.41
N ASN A 79 -5.64 -6.50 8.68
CA ASN A 79 -6.88 -5.77 8.91
C ASN A 79 -7.13 -4.74 7.81
N ARG A 80 -8.37 -4.67 7.32
CA ARG A 80 -8.80 -3.67 6.33
C ARG A 80 -8.57 -2.22 6.79
N ASN A 81 -8.72 -1.93 8.08
CA ASN A 81 -8.48 -0.61 8.65
C ASN A 81 -7.01 -0.18 8.42
N TYR A 82 -6.05 -1.05 8.74
CA TYR A 82 -4.63 -0.75 8.55
C TYR A 82 -4.25 -0.59 7.08
N ARG A 83 -4.86 -1.35 6.16
CA ARG A 83 -4.67 -1.14 4.72
C ARG A 83 -5.19 0.22 4.27
N GLN A 84 -6.36 0.64 4.74
CA GLN A 84 -6.90 1.96 4.40
C GLN A 84 -5.98 3.08 4.90
N ARG A 85 -5.47 2.96 6.13
CA ARG A 85 -4.51 3.90 6.70
C ARG A 85 -3.19 3.92 5.91
N ALA A 86 -2.69 2.75 5.51
CA ALA A 86 -1.51 2.64 4.65
C ALA A 86 -1.72 3.33 3.29
N ARG A 87 -2.88 3.12 2.66
CA ARG A 87 -3.26 3.82 1.42
C ARG A 87 -3.25 5.33 1.61
N THR A 88 -3.90 5.84 2.67
CA THR A 88 -3.94 7.27 2.96
C THR A 88 -2.56 7.87 3.23
N ALA A 89 -1.70 7.17 3.96
CA ALA A 89 -0.33 7.61 4.21
C ALA A 89 0.49 7.65 2.91
N LEU A 90 0.37 6.63 2.06
CA LEU A 90 1.03 6.59 0.76
C LEU A 90 0.50 7.64 -0.21
N ASP A 91 -0.81 7.89 -0.26
CA ASP A 91 -1.40 8.97 -1.06
C ASP A 91 -0.83 10.33 -0.65
N THR A 92 -0.70 10.57 0.66
CA THR A 92 -0.15 11.82 1.21
C THR A 92 1.32 11.99 0.84
N LEU A 93 2.10 10.93 0.99
CA LEU A 93 3.53 10.91 0.63
C LEU A 93 3.72 11.08 -0.89
N SER A 94 2.92 10.41 -1.70
CA SER A 94 3.03 10.44 -3.18
C SER A 94 2.74 11.83 -3.73
N LYS A 95 1.84 12.60 -3.09
CA LYS A 95 1.54 13.99 -3.46
C LYS A 95 2.66 14.97 -3.09
N ASN A 96 3.42 14.68 -2.04
CA ASN A 96 4.47 15.55 -1.51
C ASN A 96 5.73 14.75 -1.14
N PRO A 97 6.41 14.11 -2.10
CA PRO A 97 7.47 13.14 -1.80
C PRO A 97 8.71 13.77 -1.15
N GLY A 98 8.90 15.09 -1.26
CA GLY A 98 10.12 15.77 -0.82
C GLY A 98 11.34 15.22 -1.55
N ASP A 99 12.37 14.84 -0.79
CA ASP A 99 13.59 14.20 -1.34
C ASP A 99 13.54 12.67 -1.26
N CYS A 100 12.36 12.08 -1.06
CA CYS A 100 12.22 10.63 -1.02
C CYS A 100 12.40 10.03 -2.43
N GLU A 101 13.25 9.00 -2.52
CA GLU A 101 13.46 8.26 -3.76
C GLU A 101 12.15 7.67 -4.29
N PRO A 102 11.74 7.96 -5.53
CA PRO A 102 10.46 7.48 -6.08
C PRO A 102 10.34 5.95 -6.04
N SER A 103 11.44 5.23 -6.29
CA SER A 103 11.50 3.77 -6.23
C SER A 103 11.10 3.23 -4.84
N ALA A 104 11.49 3.91 -3.75
CA ALA A 104 11.13 3.51 -2.39
C ALA A 104 9.61 3.62 -2.17
N ILE A 105 9.00 4.72 -2.62
CA ILE A 105 7.54 4.92 -2.55
C ILE A 105 6.81 3.89 -3.43
N GLY A 106 7.29 3.65 -4.65
CA GLY A 106 6.72 2.66 -5.56
C GLY A 106 6.76 1.24 -4.99
N HIS A 107 7.84 0.86 -4.30
CA HIS A 107 7.92 -0.43 -3.61
C HIS A 107 6.92 -0.55 -2.45
N LEU A 108 6.65 0.54 -1.71
CA LEU A 108 5.61 0.52 -0.67
C LEU A 108 4.21 0.33 -1.26
N TRP A 109 3.90 1.00 -2.38
CA TRP A 109 2.66 0.80 -3.12
C TRP A 109 2.49 -0.64 -3.60
N ARG A 110 3.55 -1.26 -4.16
CA ARG A 110 3.53 -2.69 -4.54
C ARG A 110 3.23 -3.60 -3.36
N ARG A 111 3.91 -3.38 -2.23
CA ARG A 111 3.71 -4.17 -1.01
C ARG A 111 2.27 -4.08 -0.53
N LEU A 112 1.67 -2.90 -0.57
CA LEU A 112 0.26 -2.70 -0.25
C LEU A 112 -0.67 -3.40 -1.26
N GLY A 113 -0.35 -3.28 -2.56
CA GLY A 113 -1.10 -3.95 -3.63
C GLY A 113 -1.20 -5.46 -3.40
N TRP A 114 -0.09 -6.13 -3.07
CA TRP A 114 -0.10 -7.56 -2.76
C TRP A 114 -0.93 -7.94 -1.52
N GLU A 115 -1.01 -7.07 -0.51
CA GLU A 115 -1.93 -7.29 0.62
C GLU A 115 -3.40 -7.13 0.22
N MET A 116 -3.71 -6.27 -0.76
CA MET A 116 -5.05 -6.14 -1.32
C MET A 116 -5.42 -7.36 -2.18
N VAL A 117 -4.48 -7.90 -2.97
CA VAL A 117 -4.66 -9.15 -3.73
C VAL A 117 -5.02 -10.29 -2.79
N ARG A 118 -4.29 -10.42 -1.67
CA ARG A 118 -4.49 -11.48 -0.68
C ARG A 118 -5.91 -11.51 -0.11
N ASP A 119 -6.52 -10.33 0.03
CA ASP A 119 -7.86 -10.16 0.60
C ASP A 119 -8.95 -10.04 -0.49
N ASN A 120 -8.64 -10.39 -1.74
CA ASN A 120 -9.52 -10.32 -2.91
C ASN A 120 -10.08 -8.91 -3.19
N ASP A 121 -9.35 -7.87 -2.79
CA ASP A 121 -9.70 -6.47 -3.10
C ASP A 121 -9.03 -6.05 -4.42
N SER A 122 -9.49 -6.66 -5.52
CA SER A 122 -8.80 -6.60 -6.82
C SER A 122 -8.76 -5.21 -7.44
N LEU A 123 -9.78 -4.37 -7.22
CA LEU A 123 -9.75 -2.97 -7.71
C LEU A 123 -8.70 -2.16 -6.97
N GLN A 124 -8.64 -2.26 -5.64
CA GLN A 124 -7.65 -1.51 -4.89
C GLN A 124 -6.23 -2.02 -5.16
N ALA A 125 -6.05 -3.33 -5.35
CA ALA A 125 -4.77 -3.90 -5.77
C ALA A 125 -4.36 -3.36 -7.15
N TYR A 126 -5.30 -3.31 -8.09
CA TYR A 126 -5.09 -2.73 -9.42
C TYR A 126 -4.59 -1.28 -9.32
N ASP A 127 -5.26 -0.44 -8.53
CA ASP A 127 -4.87 0.96 -8.31
C ASP A 127 -3.47 1.07 -7.68
N ALA A 128 -3.19 0.26 -6.66
CA ALA A 128 -1.93 0.29 -5.95
C ALA A 128 -0.74 -0.06 -6.85
N PHE A 129 -0.90 -1.07 -7.72
CA PHE A 129 0.12 -1.40 -8.71
C PHE A 129 0.26 -0.30 -9.79
N GLY A 130 -0.85 0.33 -10.18
CA GLY A 130 -0.84 1.50 -11.06
C GLY A 130 -0.01 2.65 -10.47
N MET A 131 -0.30 3.03 -9.22
CA MET A 131 0.44 4.07 -8.50
C MET A 131 1.93 3.74 -8.37
N ALA A 132 2.28 2.47 -8.13
CA ALA A 132 3.68 2.06 -8.05
C ALA A 132 4.45 2.34 -9.36
N ILE A 133 3.83 2.04 -10.50
CA ILE A 133 4.43 2.25 -11.84
C ILE A 133 4.44 3.73 -12.21
N GLU A 134 3.40 4.48 -11.84
CA GLU A 134 3.33 5.93 -12.07
C GLU A 134 4.44 6.67 -11.33
N ILE A 135 4.64 6.34 -10.06
CA ILE A 135 5.66 6.98 -9.21
C ILE A 135 7.07 6.54 -9.60
N ALA A 136 7.25 5.25 -9.89
CA ALA A 136 8.55 4.68 -10.21
C ALA A 136 8.48 3.88 -11.52
N PRO A 137 8.60 4.54 -12.69
CA PRO A 137 8.47 3.89 -13.99
C PRO A 137 9.52 2.81 -14.28
N ASP A 138 10.62 2.77 -13.54
CA ASP A 138 11.63 1.70 -13.57
C ASP A 138 11.09 0.38 -13.03
N LEU A 139 10.13 0.43 -12.09
CA LEU A 139 9.48 -0.76 -11.53
C LEU A 139 8.67 -1.54 -12.58
N ASN A 140 8.28 -0.89 -13.67
CA ASN A 140 7.49 -1.41 -14.79
C ASN A 140 8.03 -2.72 -15.41
N GLN A 141 9.31 -3.04 -15.24
CA GLN A 141 9.93 -4.22 -15.86
C GLN A 141 9.97 -5.47 -14.96
N VAL A 142 9.54 -5.39 -13.70
CA VAL A 142 10.05 -6.31 -12.68
C VAL A 142 9.16 -7.54 -12.41
N PHE A 143 7.83 -7.49 -12.58
CA PHE A 143 6.95 -8.58 -12.13
C PHE A 143 5.81 -8.94 -13.11
N GLU A 144 5.88 -10.14 -13.68
CA GLU A 144 4.89 -10.69 -14.63
C GLU A 144 3.51 -10.87 -13.98
N GLU A 145 3.46 -11.26 -12.70
CA GLU A 145 2.23 -11.53 -11.97
C GLU A 145 1.39 -10.26 -11.74
N GLU A 146 2.05 -9.11 -11.56
CA GLU A 146 1.37 -7.81 -11.45
C GLU A 146 0.68 -7.45 -12.77
N TRP A 147 1.36 -7.69 -13.90
CA TRP A 147 0.81 -7.49 -15.23
C TRP A 147 -0.38 -8.40 -15.52
N LEU A 148 -0.25 -9.69 -15.16
CA LEU A 148 -1.34 -10.65 -15.35
C LEU A 148 -2.57 -10.27 -14.54
N LEU A 149 -2.36 -9.86 -13.28
CA LEU A 149 -3.45 -9.41 -12.43
C LEU A 149 -4.13 -8.18 -13.02
N ARG A 150 -3.35 -7.15 -13.35
CA ARG A 150 -3.89 -5.89 -13.88
C ARG A 150 -4.60 -6.09 -15.22
N GLY A 151 -3.98 -6.82 -16.14
CA GLY A 151 -4.55 -7.11 -17.45
C GLY A 151 -5.82 -7.98 -17.38
N LYS A 152 -5.82 -9.04 -16.55
CA LYS A 152 -7.03 -9.85 -16.33
C LYS A 152 -8.15 -9.00 -15.74
N TYR A 153 -7.87 -8.23 -14.68
CA TYR A 153 -8.87 -7.40 -14.03
C TYR A 153 -9.44 -6.35 -14.99
N ALA A 154 -8.58 -5.61 -15.71
CA ALA A 154 -9.00 -4.61 -16.69
C ALA A 154 -9.83 -5.21 -17.85
N SER A 155 -9.56 -6.45 -18.26
CA SER A 155 -10.34 -7.09 -19.32
C SER A 155 -11.78 -7.41 -18.95
N VAL A 156 -12.05 -7.65 -17.65
CA VAL A 156 -13.39 -7.96 -17.13
C VAL A 156 -14.09 -6.69 -16.63
N HIS A 157 -13.33 -5.74 -16.08
CA HIS A 157 -13.84 -4.56 -15.38
C HIS A 157 -13.39 -3.25 -16.01
N LEU A 158 -13.30 -3.20 -17.34
CA LEU A 158 -12.74 -2.07 -18.10
C LEU A 158 -13.35 -0.72 -17.70
N ALA A 159 -14.68 -0.65 -17.53
CA ALA A 159 -15.36 0.57 -17.12
C ALA A 159 -14.92 1.08 -15.73
N ALA A 160 -14.70 0.17 -14.78
CA ALA A 160 -14.23 0.52 -13.43
C ALA A 160 -12.79 1.05 -13.46
N VAL A 161 -11.93 0.41 -14.26
CA VAL A 161 -10.52 0.81 -14.44
C VAL A 161 -10.38 2.11 -15.22
N ALA A 162 -11.27 2.37 -16.17
CA ALA A 162 -11.29 3.59 -16.96
C ALA A 162 -11.78 4.82 -16.19
N HIS A 163 -12.27 4.65 -14.95
CA HIS A 163 -12.80 5.71 -14.08
C HIS A 163 -13.78 6.65 -14.80
N ILE A 164 -14.71 6.07 -15.58
CA ILE A 164 -15.68 6.86 -16.34
C ILE A 164 -16.52 7.70 -15.37
N PRO A 165 -16.53 9.04 -15.51
CA PRO A 165 -17.42 9.89 -14.75
C PRO A 165 -18.88 9.56 -15.08
N ASP A 166 -19.75 9.56 -14.06
CA ASP A 166 -21.18 9.29 -14.25
C ASP A 166 -21.81 10.18 -15.35
N SER A 167 -21.33 11.41 -15.47
CA SER A 167 -21.77 12.39 -16.47
C SER A 167 -21.48 12.01 -17.93
N LEU A 168 -20.60 11.05 -18.19
CA LEU A 168 -20.22 10.59 -19.53
C LEU A 168 -20.85 9.25 -19.91
N THR A 169 -21.61 8.61 -19.01
CA THR A 169 -22.24 7.31 -19.25
C THR A 169 -23.25 7.37 -20.40
N GLY A 170 -23.20 6.40 -21.31
CA GLY A 170 -24.00 6.27 -22.52
C GLY A 170 -23.58 7.19 -23.67
N THR A 171 -22.40 7.81 -23.62
CA THR A 171 -21.96 8.80 -24.62
C THR A 171 -20.80 8.31 -25.48
N ALA A 172 -20.59 8.93 -26.65
CA ALA A 172 -19.42 8.66 -27.49
C ALA A 172 -18.07 9.00 -26.79
N ALA A 173 -18.11 9.88 -25.78
CA ALA A 173 -16.94 10.18 -24.96
C ALA A 173 -16.57 9.00 -24.06
N GLU A 174 -17.56 8.31 -23.47
CA GLU A 174 -17.33 7.06 -22.75
C GLU A 174 -16.68 6.01 -23.67
N ASP A 175 -17.23 5.78 -24.87
CA ASP A 175 -16.69 4.80 -25.82
C ASP A 175 -15.22 5.09 -26.16
N SER A 176 -14.86 6.37 -26.27
CA SER A 176 -13.50 6.81 -26.57
C SER A 176 -12.55 6.54 -25.39
N ILE A 177 -13.00 6.81 -24.17
CA ILE A 177 -12.22 6.55 -22.94
C ILE A 177 -12.03 5.03 -22.75
N LEU A 178 -13.09 4.24 -22.94
CA LEU A 178 -13.03 2.77 -22.86
C LEU A 178 -12.05 2.20 -23.88
N ARG A 179 -12.08 2.69 -25.12
CA ARG A 179 -11.14 2.25 -26.17
C ARG A 179 -9.69 2.56 -25.79
N TYR A 180 -9.42 3.78 -25.34
CA TYR A 180 -8.08 4.17 -24.90
C TYR A 180 -7.58 3.30 -23.73
N ALA A 181 -8.42 3.06 -22.72
CA ALA A 181 -8.08 2.17 -21.61
C ALA A 181 -7.81 0.74 -22.09
N ALA A 182 -8.61 0.22 -23.02
CA ALA A 182 -8.41 -1.12 -23.57
C ALA A 182 -7.07 -1.23 -24.32
N GLU A 183 -6.71 -0.23 -25.12
CA GLU A 183 -5.43 -0.18 -25.84
C GLU A 183 -4.24 -0.18 -24.88
N LEU A 184 -4.31 0.61 -23.80
CA LEU A 184 -3.28 0.63 -22.75
C LEU A 184 -3.05 -0.77 -22.17
N HIS A 185 -4.12 -1.46 -21.77
CA HIS A 185 -4.01 -2.78 -21.14
C HIS A 185 -3.65 -3.92 -22.09
N ILE A 186 -3.95 -3.80 -23.39
CA ILE A 186 -3.46 -4.74 -24.40
C ILE A 186 -1.93 -4.64 -24.50
N VAL A 187 -1.38 -3.43 -24.53
CA VAL A 187 0.07 -3.22 -24.55
C VAL A 187 0.74 -3.79 -23.30
N GLU A 188 0.09 -3.64 -22.13
CA GLU A 188 0.57 -4.24 -20.89
C GLU A 188 0.60 -5.78 -20.95
N LEU A 189 -0.45 -6.41 -21.49
CA LEU A 189 -0.51 -7.87 -21.68
C LEU A 189 0.49 -8.40 -22.70
N ASP A 190 0.79 -7.64 -23.75
CA ASP A 190 1.78 -8.01 -24.76
C ASP A 190 3.22 -8.05 -24.23
N ARG A 191 3.47 -7.48 -23.04
CA ARG A 191 4.78 -7.59 -22.36
C ARG A 191 5.01 -8.95 -21.71
N ILE A 192 3.96 -9.74 -21.52
CA ILE A 192 4.04 -11.06 -20.89
C ILE A 192 4.41 -12.11 -21.96
N PRO A 193 5.52 -12.86 -21.80
CA PRO A 193 5.94 -13.84 -22.79
C PRO A 193 4.85 -14.90 -23.09
N LEU A 194 4.56 -15.08 -24.38
CA LEU A 194 3.48 -15.93 -24.92
C LEU A 194 3.53 -17.41 -24.52
N VAL A 195 4.67 -17.90 -24.04
CA VAL A 195 4.92 -19.33 -23.79
C VAL A 195 4.45 -19.75 -22.38
N ARG A 196 4.02 -18.81 -21.53
CA ARG A 196 3.77 -19.06 -20.09
C ARG A 196 2.34 -18.89 -19.61
N THR A 197 1.41 -18.41 -20.42
CA THR A 197 0.10 -17.96 -19.91
C THR A 197 -1.10 -18.49 -20.68
N ASP A 198 -1.66 -19.59 -20.17
CA ASP A 198 -3.00 -20.12 -20.52
C ASP A 198 -4.10 -19.02 -20.49
N LEU A 199 -3.87 -17.95 -19.73
CA LEU A 199 -4.75 -16.77 -19.59
C LEU A 199 -4.98 -15.98 -20.89
N ARG A 200 -4.02 -15.90 -21.82
CA ARG A 200 -4.25 -15.20 -23.10
C ARG A 200 -5.22 -15.97 -24.00
N GLY A 201 -5.18 -17.29 -23.93
CA GLY A 201 -6.16 -18.16 -24.60
C GLY A 201 -7.57 -17.86 -24.10
N ASP A 202 -7.76 -17.89 -22.78
CA ASP A 202 -9.06 -17.60 -22.15
C ASP A 202 -9.56 -16.18 -22.47
N MET A 203 -8.68 -15.17 -22.49
CA MET A 203 -9.04 -13.79 -22.80
C MET A 203 -9.31 -13.52 -24.29
N LEU A 204 -8.62 -14.22 -25.20
CA LEU A 204 -8.90 -14.14 -26.64
C LEU A 204 -10.21 -14.87 -26.99
N PHE A 205 -10.51 -16.00 -26.33
CA PHE A 205 -11.79 -16.70 -26.47
C PHE A 205 -12.97 -15.91 -25.90
N ALA A 206 -12.78 -15.11 -24.85
CA ALA A 206 -13.82 -14.23 -24.31
C ALA A 206 -14.13 -13.00 -25.20
N ARG A 207 -13.30 -12.74 -26.21
CA ARG A 207 -13.48 -11.65 -27.21
C ARG A 207 -13.92 -12.15 -28.60
N ALA A 208 -14.09 -13.46 -28.79
CA ALA A 208 -14.64 -14.08 -29.99
C ALA A 208 -16.14 -14.37 -29.81
#